data_AF-A0A5R8Z9T6-F1
#
_entry.id   AF-A0A5R8Z9T6-F1
#
_cell.length_a   1.000
_cell.length_b   1.000
_cell.length_c   1.000
_cell.angle_alpha   90.00
_cell.angle_beta   90.00
_cell.angle_gamma   90.00
#
_symmetry.space_group_name_H-M   'P 1'
#
loop_
_entity.id
_entity.type
_entity.pdbx_description
1 polymer ?
#
loop_
_entity_poly.entity_id
_entity_poly.type
_entity_poly.pdbx_seq_one_letter_code
_entity_poly.pdbx_strand_id
1 'polypeptide(L)'
;MMIMCLGPLVLTGCTRSDEPPSLPPTGVYAHDAASENSQAEPAPTDGTAGALTRSLREAGWFCAQVRANADGRALWCRIGHRDEADGVYPQVAQFLLDRDDRLAWAWFPSPGEANHEDDQVAAAAAPALTAIWPDAGDRVRQEIDDFNRDLQTPTARRSDDIPRTGWRDTHADYSYDGHNGLVVTALDASVRRWPFGSEHYATTMSFAVDDLLAGGYDCFYPPQQSCNRPQSNGYFRVALHGDQIVSAQFGVGSLIKSGRQRHLLSEEFPHGLTFLTEAVRRPVTERIEQSRRSGTSFAGVVAGTVVIIDARRGVVDGDDLVAYFDIQIGAPLTAT
;
A
#
# COMPACT_ATOMS: atom_id res chain seq x y z
N MET A 1 49.65 40.73 25.21
CA MET A 1 48.26 40.28 25.48
C MET A 1 47.58 40.15 24.12
N MET A 2 47.48 38.92 23.61
CA MET A 2 47.07 38.61 22.23
C MET A 2 45.58 38.27 22.24
N ILE A 3 44.77 39.08 21.56
CA ILE A 3 43.31 38.91 21.46
C ILE A 3 43.02 37.90 20.35
N MET A 4 42.51 36.74 20.74
CA MET A 4 42.00 35.70 19.85
C MET A 4 40.60 36.13 19.37
N CYS A 5 40.46 36.48 18.09
CA CYS A 5 39.16 36.64 17.45
C CYS A 5 38.62 35.27 17.03
N LEU A 6 37.72 34.70 17.82
CA LEU A 6 36.85 33.61 17.38
C LEU A 6 35.83 34.16 16.38
N GLY A 7 35.98 33.80 15.11
CA GLY A 7 34.99 34.08 14.07
C GLY A 7 33.74 33.21 14.27
N PRO A 8 32.53 33.73 13.98
CA PRO A 8 31.31 32.97 14.13
C PRO A 8 31.23 31.89 13.05
N LEU A 9 31.10 30.63 13.48
CA LEU A 9 30.65 29.51 12.66
C LEU A 9 29.24 29.84 12.14
N VAL A 10 29.13 30.01 10.82
CA VAL A 10 27.86 30.12 10.14
C VAL A 10 27.25 28.72 10.09
N LEU A 11 26.41 28.40 11.08
CA LEU A 11 25.48 27.29 10.98
C LEU A 11 24.55 27.60 9.80
N THR A 12 24.72 26.91 8.68
CA THR A 12 23.72 26.86 7.62
C THR A 12 22.48 26.18 8.20
N GLY A 13 21.60 26.99 8.76
CA GLY A 13 20.28 26.56 9.20
C GLY A 13 19.51 26.09 7.99
N CYS A 14 19.47 24.78 7.78
CA CYS A 14 18.40 24.15 7.02
C CYS A 14 17.10 24.55 7.75
N THR A 15 16.28 25.37 7.12
CA THR A 15 14.89 25.58 7.52
C THR A 15 14.22 24.21 7.48
N ARG A 16 14.11 23.56 8.64
CA ARG A 16 13.37 22.31 8.82
C ARG A 16 11.92 22.69 8.57
N SER A 17 11.37 22.28 7.42
CA SER A 17 9.95 22.47 7.12
C SER A 17 9.14 21.69 8.15
N ASP A 18 8.21 22.30 8.87
CA ASP A 18 7.46 21.66 9.97
C ASP A 18 6.46 20.59 9.49
N GLU A 19 6.14 20.56 8.19
CA GLU A 19 5.28 19.55 7.59
C GLU A 19 6.11 18.42 6.95
N PRO A 20 5.75 17.12 7.15
CA PRO A 20 6.37 16.04 6.40
C PRO A 20 6.12 16.26 4.89
N PRO A 21 7.08 15.93 4.01
CA PRO A 21 6.87 16.04 2.58
C PRO A 21 5.65 15.21 2.18
N SER A 22 4.81 15.78 1.32
CA SER A 22 3.64 15.09 0.80
C SER A 22 4.07 13.78 0.12
N LEU A 23 3.29 12.71 0.35
CA LEU A 23 3.46 11.44 -0.35
C LEU A 23 2.26 11.20 -1.27
N PRO A 24 2.50 10.98 -2.57
CA PRO A 24 3.79 10.96 -3.26
C PRO A 24 4.36 12.38 -3.41
N PRO A 25 5.62 12.53 -3.87
CA PRO A 25 6.15 13.84 -4.21
C PRO A 25 5.19 14.62 -5.13
N THR A 26 5.01 15.91 -4.84
CA THR A 26 4.04 16.74 -5.57
C THR A 26 4.28 16.74 -7.07
N GLY A 27 3.20 16.55 -7.85
CA GLY A 27 3.23 16.69 -9.30
C GLY A 27 3.70 15.45 -10.07
N VAL A 28 4.03 14.34 -9.40
CA VAL A 28 4.46 13.11 -10.10
C VAL A 28 3.38 12.48 -10.96
N TYR A 29 2.10 12.75 -10.67
CA TYR A 29 0.94 12.36 -11.49
C TYR A 29 0.35 13.52 -12.32
N ALA A 30 0.98 14.70 -12.30
CA ALA A 30 0.51 15.86 -13.06
C ALA A 30 1.03 15.80 -14.51
N HIS A 31 0.61 14.77 -15.24
CA HIS A 31 0.98 14.55 -16.64
C HIS A 31 -0.10 13.77 -17.39
N ASP A 32 -0.10 13.88 -18.71
CA ASP A 32 -0.92 13.02 -19.57
C ASP A 32 -0.42 11.57 -19.53
N ALA A 33 -1.32 10.62 -19.80
CA ALA A 33 -1.00 9.20 -19.91
C ALA A 33 0.15 8.96 -20.92
N ALA A 34 1.14 8.16 -20.52
CA ALA A 34 2.39 7.99 -21.27
C ALA A 34 2.65 6.52 -21.60
N SER A 35 1.77 5.91 -22.40
CA SER A 35 1.76 4.45 -22.66
C SER A 35 1.52 3.66 -21.37
N GLU A 36 0.51 4.07 -20.60
CA GLU A 36 0.13 3.41 -19.36
C GLU A 36 -0.24 1.95 -19.61
N ASN A 37 0.30 1.08 -18.76
CA ASN A 37 -0.06 -0.32 -18.66
C ASN A 37 -0.40 -0.62 -17.20
N SER A 38 -1.67 -0.89 -16.95
CA SER A 38 -2.18 -1.21 -15.61
C SER A 38 -2.49 -2.69 -15.43
N GLN A 39 -2.01 -3.54 -16.34
CA GLN A 39 -2.12 -4.98 -16.21
C GLN A 39 -1.05 -5.47 -15.23
N ALA A 40 -1.49 -5.94 -14.06
CA ALA A 40 -0.59 -6.47 -13.05
C ALA A 40 0.01 -7.82 -13.46
N GLU A 41 1.27 -8.02 -13.12
CA GLU A 41 2.05 -9.24 -13.38
C GLU A 41 2.82 -9.64 -12.11
N PRO A 42 3.26 -10.91 -11.96
CA PRO A 42 4.20 -11.27 -10.91
C PRO A 42 5.43 -10.36 -10.93
N ALA A 43 5.94 -9.97 -9.76
CA ALA A 43 7.16 -9.16 -9.70
C ALA A 43 8.33 -9.88 -10.41
N PRO A 44 9.15 -9.16 -11.19
CA PRO A 44 10.32 -9.74 -11.85
C PRO A 44 11.21 -10.56 -10.90
N THR A 45 11.93 -11.54 -11.45
CA THR A 45 12.82 -12.42 -10.66
C THR A 45 14.29 -12.05 -10.78
N ASP A 46 14.63 -11.27 -11.80
CA ASP A 46 15.94 -10.80 -12.19
C ASP A 46 16.06 -9.26 -12.08
N GLY A 47 17.26 -8.74 -12.30
CA GLY A 47 17.55 -7.32 -12.18
C GLY A 47 17.40 -6.77 -10.75
N THR A 48 17.34 -5.45 -10.66
CA THR A 48 17.10 -4.69 -9.43
C THR A 48 15.70 -4.99 -8.88
N ALA A 49 14.69 -5.05 -9.75
CA ALA A 49 13.32 -5.39 -9.36
C ALA A 49 13.25 -6.77 -8.65
N GLY A 50 13.94 -7.76 -9.22
CA GLY A 50 14.06 -9.09 -8.64
C GLY A 50 14.85 -9.10 -7.35
N ALA A 51 15.94 -8.34 -7.27
CA ALA A 51 16.76 -8.22 -6.06
C ALA A 51 15.98 -7.62 -4.88
N LEU A 52 15.32 -6.48 -5.10
CA LEU A 52 14.49 -5.79 -4.09
C LEU A 52 13.40 -6.68 -3.52
N THR A 53 12.68 -7.39 -4.40
CA THR A 53 11.51 -8.18 -4.00
C THR A 53 11.86 -9.59 -3.52
N ARG A 54 13.08 -10.08 -3.74
CA ARG A 54 13.48 -11.46 -3.36
C ARG A 54 13.36 -11.69 -1.86
N SER A 55 14.01 -10.87 -1.05
CA SER A 55 13.98 -11.05 0.40
C SER A 55 12.58 -10.87 0.99
N LEU A 56 11.77 -9.98 0.42
CA LEU A 56 10.37 -9.84 0.81
C LEU A 56 9.57 -11.11 0.48
N ARG A 57 9.71 -11.66 -0.73
CA ARG A 57 9.04 -12.91 -1.13
C ARG A 57 9.49 -14.10 -0.27
N GLU A 58 10.77 -14.19 0.06
CA GLU A 58 11.33 -15.20 0.97
C GLU A 58 10.73 -15.08 2.39
N ALA A 59 10.44 -13.85 2.83
CA ALA A 59 9.72 -13.57 4.07
C ALA A 59 8.18 -13.75 3.96
N GLY A 60 7.68 -14.29 2.84
CA GLY A 60 6.26 -14.59 2.66
C GLY A 60 5.40 -13.45 2.11
N TRP A 61 6.01 -12.35 1.66
CA TRP A 61 5.28 -11.25 1.04
C TRP A 61 4.80 -11.65 -0.36
N PHE A 62 3.59 -11.21 -0.70
CA PHE A 62 3.14 -11.20 -2.08
C PHE A 62 3.67 -9.94 -2.77
N CYS A 63 4.30 -10.08 -3.94
CA CYS A 63 4.83 -8.96 -4.73
C CYS A 63 4.38 -9.04 -6.20
N ALA A 64 3.98 -7.90 -6.76
CA ALA A 64 3.56 -7.76 -8.14
C ALA A 64 4.14 -6.49 -8.78
N GLN A 65 4.38 -6.52 -10.09
CA GLN A 65 4.42 -5.30 -10.90
C GLN A 65 2.98 -4.88 -11.15
N VAL A 66 2.58 -3.71 -10.69
CA VAL A 66 1.17 -3.30 -10.70
C VAL A 66 0.85 -2.30 -11.80
N ARG A 67 1.83 -1.50 -12.20
CA ARG A 67 1.72 -0.54 -13.30
C ARG A 67 3.07 -0.32 -13.96
N ALA A 68 3.04 0.09 -15.22
CA ALA A 68 4.19 0.57 -15.95
C ALA A 68 3.78 1.62 -16.97
N ASN A 69 4.73 2.44 -17.41
CA ASN A 69 4.57 3.33 -18.54
C ASN A 69 5.92 3.47 -19.27
N ALA A 70 6.05 4.46 -20.16
CA ALA A 70 7.28 4.67 -20.91
C ALA A 70 8.52 5.05 -20.04
N ASP A 71 8.32 5.58 -18.84
CA ASP A 71 9.38 6.11 -17.99
C ASP A 71 9.82 5.13 -16.89
N GLY A 72 8.93 4.23 -16.46
CA GLY A 72 9.24 3.31 -15.38
C GLY A 72 8.13 2.31 -15.05
N ARG A 73 8.34 1.56 -13.97
CA ARG A 73 7.40 0.55 -13.45
C ARG A 73 7.26 0.64 -11.94
N ALA A 74 6.04 0.41 -11.47
CA ALA A 74 5.72 0.35 -10.06
C ALA A 74 5.57 -1.11 -9.61
N LEU A 75 6.31 -1.47 -8.55
CA LEU A 75 6.16 -2.72 -7.84
C LEU A 75 5.44 -2.45 -6.51
N TRP A 76 4.58 -3.38 -6.15
CA TRP A 76 3.83 -3.34 -4.90
C TRP A 76 3.96 -4.70 -4.23
N CYS A 77 4.38 -4.68 -2.97
CA CYS A 77 4.48 -5.84 -2.12
C CYS A 77 3.60 -5.68 -0.88
N ARG A 78 3.03 -6.78 -0.42
CA ARG A 78 2.19 -6.81 0.78
C ARG A 78 2.31 -8.13 1.53
N ILE A 79 2.33 -8.03 2.85
CA ILE A 79 2.10 -9.15 3.77
C ILE A 79 0.95 -8.81 4.71
N GLY A 80 0.22 -9.82 5.17
CA GLY A 80 -0.81 -9.66 6.19
C GLY A 80 -0.38 -10.35 7.47
N HIS A 81 -0.20 -9.59 8.55
CA HIS A 81 0.10 -10.12 9.88
C HIS A 81 -1.21 -10.40 10.62
N ARG A 82 -1.31 -11.52 11.32
CA ARG A 82 -2.48 -11.89 12.12
C ARG A 82 -2.25 -11.57 13.59
N ASP A 83 -3.24 -10.98 14.26
CA ASP A 83 -3.25 -10.83 15.71
C ASP A 83 -3.95 -11.98 16.43
N GLU A 84 -3.97 -11.89 17.77
CA GLU A 84 -4.63 -12.86 18.65
C GLU A 84 -6.15 -12.98 18.41
N ALA A 85 -6.78 -11.95 17.84
CA ALA A 85 -8.20 -11.91 17.51
C ALA A 85 -8.49 -12.34 16.06
N ASP A 86 -7.51 -12.92 15.36
CA ASP A 86 -7.55 -13.27 13.94
C ASP A 86 -7.80 -12.06 13.00
N GLY A 87 -7.57 -10.85 13.51
CA GLY A 87 -7.50 -9.62 12.74
C GLY A 87 -6.26 -9.62 11.85
N VAL A 88 -6.41 -9.14 10.61
CA VAL A 88 -5.29 -9.00 9.67
C VAL A 88 -4.89 -7.53 9.58
N TYR A 89 -3.62 -7.26 9.86
CA TYR A 89 -2.99 -5.95 9.65
C TYR A 89 -2.04 -6.03 8.46
N PRO A 90 -2.31 -5.30 7.37
CA PRO A 90 -1.44 -5.32 6.21
C PRO A 90 -0.19 -4.48 6.46
N GLN A 91 0.95 -4.98 6.00
CA GLN A 91 2.16 -4.20 5.79
C GLN A 91 2.44 -4.14 4.28
N VAL A 92 2.83 -2.98 3.78
CA VAL A 92 3.03 -2.71 2.35
C VAL A 92 4.47 -2.25 2.11
N ALA A 93 5.00 -2.50 0.92
CA ALA A 93 6.20 -1.88 0.40
C ALA A 93 5.97 -1.53 -1.07
N GLN A 94 6.35 -0.31 -1.46
CA GLN A 94 6.17 0.20 -2.81
C GLN A 94 7.52 0.58 -3.39
N PHE A 95 7.74 0.26 -4.66
CA PHE A 95 8.96 0.60 -5.37
C PHE A 95 8.61 1.18 -6.73
N LEU A 96 9.35 2.19 -7.13
CA LEU A 96 9.32 2.73 -8.48
C LEU A 96 10.70 2.59 -9.07
N LEU A 97 10.77 1.87 -10.19
CA LEU A 97 11.98 1.72 -10.97
C LEU A 97 11.87 2.50 -12.26
N ASP A 98 12.98 3.08 -12.70
CA ASP A 98 13.06 3.68 -14.03
C ASP A 98 13.06 2.61 -15.13
N ARG A 99 13.00 3.07 -16.38
CA ARG A 99 13.03 2.20 -17.57
C ARG A 99 14.27 1.29 -17.67
N ASP A 100 15.36 1.66 -17.00
CA ASP A 100 16.66 0.95 -17.03
C ASP A 100 16.79 0.00 -15.82
N ASP A 101 15.68 -0.26 -15.12
CA ASP A 101 15.61 -1.10 -13.93
C ASP A 101 16.47 -0.59 -12.76
N ARG A 102 16.54 0.72 -12.57
CA ARG A 102 17.19 1.32 -11.39
C ARG A 102 16.12 1.82 -10.43
N LEU A 103 16.33 1.60 -9.13
CA LEU A 103 15.41 2.12 -8.11
C LEU A 103 15.43 3.65 -8.17
N ALA A 104 14.28 4.27 -8.41
CA ALA A 104 14.11 5.73 -8.36
C ALA A 104 13.52 6.16 -7.01
N TRP A 105 12.58 5.37 -6.48
CA TRP A 105 11.88 5.69 -5.25
C TRP A 105 11.35 4.43 -4.55
N ALA A 106 11.34 4.41 -3.23
CA ALA A 106 10.69 3.37 -2.44
C ALA A 106 9.95 3.96 -1.24
N TRP A 107 8.94 3.23 -0.78
CA TRP A 107 8.20 3.56 0.42
C TRP A 107 7.80 2.32 1.20
N PHE A 108 8.08 2.39 2.50
CA PHE A 108 7.73 1.39 3.50
C PHE A 108 6.88 2.11 4.55
N PRO A 109 5.55 2.14 4.38
CA PRO A 109 4.64 2.79 5.31
C PRO A 109 4.81 2.24 6.73
N SER A 110 4.63 3.12 7.72
CA SER A 110 4.47 2.68 9.10
C SER A 110 3.26 1.74 9.18
N PRO A 111 3.36 0.57 9.85
CA PRO A 111 2.16 -0.18 10.17
C PRO A 111 1.23 0.73 10.99
N GLY A 112 -0.07 0.70 10.69
CA GLY A 112 -1.06 1.52 11.42
C GLY A 112 -1.07 1.24 12.93
N GLU A 113 -1.93 1.96 13.68
CA GLU A 113 -1.99 2.05 15.16
C GLU A 113 -1.98 0.72 15.98
N ALA A 114 -2.00 -0.46 15.34
CA ALA A 114 -1.87 -1.75 15.99
C ALA A 114 -0.40 -2.14 16.19
N ASN A 115 0.09 -1.92 17.42
CA ASN A 115 1.36 -2.41 17.98
C ASN A 115 2.65 -1.83 17.37
N HIS A 116 3.13 -0.76 18.02
CA HIS A 116 4.47 -0.18 17.86
C HIS A 116 5.62 -1.06 18.37
N GLU A 117 5.39 -2.35 18.64
CA GLU A 117 6.36 -3.19 19.35
C GLU A 117 7.40 -3.87 18.46
N ASP A 118 7.30 -3.79 17.13
CA ASP A 118 8.30 -4.33 16.22
C ASP A 118 8.66 -3.33 15.10
N ASP A 119 9.96 -3.19 14.81
CA ASP A 119 10.54 -2.37 13.71
C ASP A 119 10.21 -2.96 12.33
N GLN A 120 8.93 -3.16 12.03
CA GLN A 120 8.44 -3.80 10.81
C GLN A 120 8.95 -3.06 9.55
N VAL A 121 9.06 -1.73 9.62
CA VAL A 121 9.64 -0.90 8.54
C VAL A 121 11.08 -1.30 8.27
N ALA A 122 11.94 -1.34 9.30
CA ALA A 122 13.34 -1.72 9.15
C ALA A 122 13.49 -3.19 8.70
N ALA A 123 12.65 -4.09 9.23
CA ALA A 123 12.63 -5.51 8.88
C ALA A 123 12.30 -5.74 7.38
N ALA A 124 11.44 -4.92 6.78
CA ALA A 124 11.16 -4.96 5.36
C ALA A 124 12.20 -4.22 4.51
N ALA A 125 12.57 -3.00 4.92
CA ALA A 125 13.41 -2.12 4.14
C ALA A 125 14.88 -2.56 4.09
N ALA A 126 15.46 -2.95 5.22
CA ALA A 126 16.88 -3.25 5.31
C ALA A 126 17.33 -4.40 4.38
N PRO A 127 16.69 -5.60 4.39
CA PRO A 127 17.11 -6.66 3.47
C PRO A 127 16.83 -6.32 2.00
N ALA A 128 15.72 -5.62 1.70
CA ALA A 128 15.40 -5.20 0.34
C ALA A 128 16.48 -4.23 -0.21
N LEU A 129 16.87 -3.23 0.58
CA LEU A 129 17.86 -2.24 0.18
C LEU A 129 19.28 -2.82 0.15
N THR A 130 19.67 -3.66 1.11
CA THR A 130 20.96 -4.38 1.08
C THR A 130 21.14 -5.21 -0.20
N ALA A 131 20.05 -5.73 -0.77
CA ALA A 131 20.12 -6.52 -2.00
C ALA A 131 20.60 -5.70 -3.22
N ILE A 132 20.49 -4.37 -3.19
CA ILE A 132 20.92 -3.48 -4.27
C ILE A 132 22.07 -2.54 -3.86
N TRP A 133 22.16 -2.21 -2.56
CA TRP A 133 23.15 -1.33 -1.95
C TRP A 133 23.66 -1.98 -0.65
N PRO A 134 24.80 -2.69 -0.67
CA PRO A 134 25.23 -3.57 0.43
C PRO A 134 25.20 -2.96 1.83
N ASP A 135 25.59 -1.69 1.98
CA ASP A 135 25.69 -1.00 3.27
C ASP A 135 24.38 -0.29 3.71
N ALA A 136 23.38 -0.19 2.82
CA ALA A 136 22.18 0.59 3.08
C ALA A 136 21.32 -0.02 4.20
N GLY A 137 21.19 -1.34 4.27
CA GLY A 137 20.32 -1.99 5.23
C GLY A 137 20.79 -1.86 6.69
N ASP A 138 22.09 -1.96 6.95
CA ASP A 138 22.63 -1.77 8.30
C ASP A 138 22.43 -0.34 8.79
N ARG A 139 22.63 0.63 7.88
CA ARG A 139 22.36 2.04 8.19
C ARG A 139 20.88 2.31 8.44
N VAL A 140 19.98 1.74 7.64
CA VAL A 140 18.53 1.85 7.83
C VAL A 140 18.11 1.35 9.21
N ARG A 141 18.61 0.19 9.65
CA ARG A 141 18.33 -0.33 10.99
C ARG A 141 18.83 0.64 12.06
N GLN A 142 20.10 1.04 11.97
CA GLN A 142 20.70 1.94 12.94
C GLN A 142 19.92 3.25 13.11
N GLU A 143 19.58 3.93 12.01
CA GLU A 143 18.92 5.24 12.04
C GLU A 143 17.47 5.14 12.56
N ILE A 144 16.76 4.05 12.23
CA ILE A 144 15.41 3.79 12.76
C ILE A 144 15.46 3.45 14.26
N ASP A 145 16.39 2.60 14.68
CA ASP A 145 16.57 2.21 16.09
C ASP A 145 16.97 3.43 16.95
N ASP A 146 17.89 4.26 16.44
CA ASP A 146 18.31 5.52 17.08
C ASP A 146 17.11 6.48 17.25
N PHE A 147 16.33 6.66 16.18
CA PHE A 147 15.13 7.50 16.22
C PHE A 147 14.08 6.98 17.23
N ASN A 148 13.79 5.68 17.21
CA ASN A 148 12.82 5.07 18.12
C ASN A 148 13.27 5.17 19.59
N ARG A 149 14.58 5.02 19.86
CA ARG A 149 15.17 5.22 21.19
C ARG A 149 15.06 6.67 21.65
N ASP A 150 15.33 7.64 20.78
CA ASP A 150 15.25 9.07 21.12
C ASP A 150 13.82 9.52 21.45
N LEU A 151 12.82 8.93 20.78
CA LEU A 151 11.40 9.15 21.05
C LEU A 151 10.93 8.68 22.44
N GLN A 152 11.63 7.72 23.03
CA GLN A 152 11.31 7.23 24.38
C GLN A 152 11.76 8.21 25.48
N THR A 153 12.50 9.28 25.13
CA THR A 153 12.97 10.27 26.10
C THR A 153 11.87 11.28 26.50
N PRO A 154 11.82 11.73 27.79
CA PRO A 154 10.76 12.64 28.27
C PRO A 154 10.69 14.01 27.57
N THR A 155 11.80 14.44 26.96
CA THR A 155 11.94 15.72 26.26
C THR A 155 11.32 15.72 24.86
N ALA A 156 11.32 14.58 24.17
CA ALA A 156 10.74 14.47 22.82
C ALA A 156 9.20 14.54 22.83
N ARG A 157 8.56 14.07 23.92
CA ARG A 157 7.09 14.07 24.08
C ARG A 157 6.45 15.44 24.34
N ARG A 158 7.25 16.51 24.48
CA ARG A 158 6.77 17.87 24.78
C ARG A 158 6.68 18.79 23.56
N SER A 159 7.16 18.36 22.39
CA SER A 159 6.99 19.13 21.16
C SER A 159 5.67 18.78 20.51
N ASP A 160 4.95 19.78 19.99
CA ASP A 160 3.79 19.58 19.12
C ASP A 160 4.21 19.10 17.71
N ASP A 161 5.52 19.08 17.42
CA ASP A 161 6.06 18.63 16.13
C ASP A 161 6.03 17.10 16.02
N ILE A 162 5.61 16.59 14.85
CA ILE A 162 5.75 15.17 14.50
C ILE A 162 7.26 14.86 14.37
N PRO A 163 7.84 14.00 15.24
CA PRO A 163 9.25 13.71 15.19
C PRO A 163 9.62 13.01 13.89
N ARG A 164 10.75 13.40 13.32
CA ARG A 164 11.27 12.81 12.08
C ARG A 164 12.79 12.84 12.03
N THR A 165 13.35 11.88 11.32
CA THR A 165 14.76 11.85 10.96
C THR A 165 14.93 11.72 9.45
N GLY A 166 16.06 12.19 8.95
CA GLY A 166 16.42 12.03 7.56
C GLY A 166 17.93 12.01 7.43
N TRP A 167 18.41 11.17 6.52
CA TRP A 167 19.84 11.01 6.26
C TRP A 167 20.08 10.80 4.78
N ARG A 168 21.34 10.95 4.39
CA ARG A 168 21.82 10.75 3.02
C ARG A 168 23.03 9.83 3.05
N ASP A 169 23.11 8.94 2.07
CA ASP A 169 24.32 8.18 1.75
C ASP A 169 24.73 8.42 0.28
N THR A 170 25.58 7.55 -0.27
CA THR A 170 26.02 7.63 -1.66
C THR A 170 24.95 7.24 -2.69
N HIS A 171 23.85 6.65 -2.26
CA HIS A 171 22.82 6.04 -3.09
C HIS A 171 21.51 6.80 -3.04
N ALA A 172 21.09 7.28 -1.88
CA ALA A 172 19.75 7.83 -1.67
C ALA A 172 19.67 8.88 -0.57
N ASP A 173 18.59 9.66 -0.66
CA ASP A 173 17.99 10.41 0.43
C ASP A 173 16.93 9.55 1.14
N TYR A 174 16.97 9.55 2.46
CA TYR A 174 16.06 8.80 3.32
C TYR A 174 15.32 9.76 4.25
N SER A 175 14.02 9.53 4.42
CA SER A 175 13.17 10.24 5.38
C SER A 175 12.34 9.21 6.16
N TYR A 176 12.37 9.30 7.48
CA TYR A 176 11.63 8.42 8.37
C TYR A 176 10.86 9.23 9.43
N ASP A 177 9.57 8.94 9.54
CA ASP A 177 8.70 9.50 10.57
C ASP A 177 7.58 8.51 10.94
N GLY A 178 6.96 8.71 12.10
CA GLY A 178 5.94 7.80 12.63
C GLY A 178 4.64 7.75 11.81
N HIS A 179 4.37 8.75 10.95
CA HIS A 179 3.17 8.81 10.12
C HIS A 179 3.39 8.11 8.78
N ASN A 180 4.49 8.46 8.09
CA ASN A 180 4.78 7.96 6.76
C ASN A 180 5.60 6.68 6.76
N GLY A 181 6.30 6.31 7.83
CA GLY A 181 7.33 5.27 7.76
C GLY A 181 8.55 5.73 6.97
N LEU A 182 9.22 4.81 6.25
CA LEU A 182 10.47 5.11 5.52
C LEU A 182 10.21 5.41 4.05
N VAL A 183 10.69 6.57 3.61
CA VAL A 183 10.72 7.00 2.21
C VAL A 183 12.17 7.04 1.74
N VAL A 184 12.44 6.47 0.57
CA VAL A 184 13.76 6.40 -0.06
C VAL A 184 13.69 7.04 -1.44
N THR A 185 14.56 8.00 -1.72
CA THR A 185 14.68 8.63 -3.04
C THR A 185 16.10 8.46 -3.55
N ALA A 186 16.28 7.73 -4.65
CA ALA A 186 17.61 7.48 -5.19
C ALA A 186 18.23 8.76 -5.79
N LEU A 187 19.55 8.88 -5.72
CA LEU A 187 20.28 10.05 -6.22
C LEU A 187 20.60 9.98 -7.72
N ASP A 188 20.66 8.77 -8.30
CA ASP A 188 21.16 8.53 -9.66
C ASP A 188 20.06 8.10 -10.66
N ALA A 189 18.82 7.91 -10.19
CA ALA A 189 17.67 7.53 -10.98
C ALA A 189 16.44 8.36 -10.64
N SER A 190 15.59 8.63 -11.64
CA SER A 190 14.34 9.36 -11.45
C SER A 190 13.32 8.94 -12.49
N VAL A 191 12.04 9.01 -12.10
CA VAL A 191 10.90 8.78 -13.00
C VAL A 191 10.07 10.05 -12.99
N ARG A 192 9.99 10.72 -14.14
CA ARG A 192 9.30 12.00 -14.25
C ARG A 192 7.79 11.83 -14.25
N ARG A 193 7.29 10.79 -14.92
CA ARG A 193 5.87 10.49 -15.09
C ARG A 193 5.57 9.17 -14.41
N TRP A 194 5.04 9.22 -13.19
CA TRP A 194 4.77 7.99 -12.46
C TRP A 194 3.57 7.27 -13.09
N PRO A 195 3.64 5.94 -13.27
CA PRO A 195 2.54 5.22 -13.88
C PRO A 195 1.32 5.24 -12.94
N PHE A 196 0.18 5.68 -13.45
CA PHE A 196 -1.05 5.88 -12.67
C PHE A 196 -2.28 5.14 -13.22
N GLY A 197 -2.20 4.63 -14.46
CA GLY A 197 -3.34 3.99 -15.12
C GLY A 197 -3.96 2.82 -14.33
N SER A 198 -5.26 2.61 -14.51
CA SER A 198 -6.03 1.49 -13.94
C SER A 198 -7.11 0.95 -14.88
N GLU A 199 -7.13 1.41 -16.12
CA GLU A 199 -8.16 1.21 -17.13
C GLU A 199 -8.29 -0.26 -17.55
N HIS A 200 -7.24 -1.08 -17.36
CA HIS A 200 -7.33 -2.52 -17.59
C HIS A 200 -8.38 -3.18 -16.67
N TYR A 201 -8.42 -2.79 -15.39
CA TYR A 201 -9.16 -3.52 -14.36
C TYR A 201 -10.31 -2.76 -13.73
N ALA A 202 -10.29 -1.43 -13.74
CA ALA A 202 -11.28 -0.61 -13.08
C ALA A 202 -11.99 0.35 -14.05
N THR A 203 -13.26 0.61 -13.79
CA THR A 203 -14.04 1.67 -14.43
C THR A 203 -13.89 2.97 -13.65
N THR A 204 -14.80 3.92 -13.88
CA THR A 204 -14.95 5.12 -13.08
C THR A 204 -15.91 4.95 -11.91
N MET A 205 -15.84 5.85 -10.93
CA MET A 205 -16.79 5.89 -9.81
C MET A 205 -18.17 6.36 -10.28
N SER A 206 -18.22 7.30 -11.22
CA SER A 206 -19.47 7.73 -11.87
C SER A 206 -20.24 6.59 -12.55
N PHE A 207 -19.53 5.58 -13.06
CA PHE A 207 -20.14 4.39 -13.64
C PHE A 207 -20.65 3.41 -12.58
N ALA A 208 -19.93 3.29 -11.46
CA ALA A 208 -20.22 2.28 -10.43
C ALA A 208 -21.26 2.74 -9.38
N VAL A 209 -21.43 4.04 -9.17
CA VAL A 209 -22.22 4.58 -8.04
C VAL A 209 -23.67 4.11 -8.06
N ASP A 210 -24.32 4.09 -9.21
CA ASP A 210 -25.73 3.67 -9.31
C ASP A 210 -25.93 2.21 -8.91
N ASP A 211 -24.95 1.35 -9.21
CA ASP A 211 -25.00 -0.06 -8.81
C ASP A 211 -24.70 -0.25 -7.31
N LEU A 212 -23.83 0.59 -6.73
CA LEU A 212 -23.62 0.62 -5.29
C LEU A 212 -24.91 1.05 -4.56
N LEU A 213 -25.59 2.08 -5.06
CA LEU A 213 -26.89 2.52 -4.54
C LEU A 213 -27.94 1.40 -4.65
N ALA A 214 -27.99 0.69 -5.79
CA ALA A 214 -28.87 -0.45 -5.98
C ALA A 214 -28.56 -1.62 -5.02
N GLY A 215 -27.28 -1.80 -4.64
CA GLY A 215 -26.84 -2.73 -3.61
C GLY A 215 -27.17 -2.30 -2.17
N GLY A 216 -27.67 -1.09 -1.98
CA GLY A 216 -28.04 -0.52 -0.68
C GLY A 216 -26.91 0.22 0.05
N TYR A 217 -25.82 0.55 -0.65
CA TYR A 217 -24.77 1.42 -0.11
C TYR A 217 -25.24 2.87 -0.10
N ASP A 218 -24.86 3.59 0.95
CA ASP A 218 -25.07 5.02 1.10
C ASP A 218 -23.88 5.76 0.46
N CYS A 219 -24.02 6.07 -0.82
CA CYS A 219 -22.99 6.71 -1.66
C CYS A 219 -23.49 8.05 -2.22
N PHE A 220 -22.94 9.16 -1.74
CA PHE A 220 -23.14 10.52 -2.26
C PHE A 220 -21.94 10.97 -3.10
N TYR A 221 -21.74 10.31 -4.25
CA TYR A 221 -20.69 10.67 -5.20
C TYR A 221 -21.21 11.66 -6.26
N PRO A 222 -20.44 12.72 -6.61
CA PRO A 222 -19.18 13.16 -6.00
C PRO A 222 -19.38 14.03 -4.72
N PRO A 223 -18.40 14.12 -3.80
CA PRO A 223 -17.02 13.61 -3.86
C PRO A 223 -16.76 12.37 -2.99
N GLN A 224 -17.79 11.68 -2.49
CA GLN A 224 -17.61 10.61 -1.50
C GLN A 224 -16.81 9.42 -2.05
N GLN A 225 -15.70 9.08 -1.39
CA GLN A 225 -14.84 7.94 -1.71
C GLN A 225 -15.03 6.74 -0.77
N SER A 226 -15.87 6.87 0.25
CA SER A 226 -16.16 5.82 1.22
C SER A 226 -17.66 5.73 1.46
N CYS A 227 -18.29 4.67 0.98
CA CYS A 227 -19.70 4.36 1.21
C CYS A 227 -19.87 3.30 2.30
N ASN A 228 -20.94 3.41 3.08
CA ASN A 228 -21.31 2.40 4.07
C ASN A 228 -22.59 1.69 3.62
N ARG A 229 -22.78 0.44 4.02
CA ARG A 229 -24.01 -0.31 3.82
C ARG A 229 -24.70 -0.56 5.16
N PRO A 230 -25.68 0.28 5.54
CA PRO A 230 -26.28 0.23 6.87
C PRO A 230 -26.94 -1.12 7.22
N GLN A 231 -27.40 -1.89 6.22
CA GLN A 231 -28.09 -3.15 6.46
C GLN A 231 -27.16 -4.31 6.85
N SER A 232 -25.84 -4.22 6.65
CA SER A 232 -24.92 -5.35 6.85
C SER A 232 -23.56 -5.01 7.45
N ASN A 233 -23.36 -3.79 7.97
CA ASN A 233 -22.03 -3.27 8.34
C ASN A 233 -20.99 -3.41 7.21
N GLY A 234 -21.46 -3.49 5.96
CA GLY A 234 -20.60 -3.51 4.78
C GLY A 234 -20.07 -2.11 4.51
N TYR A 235 -18.95 -2.04 3.81
CA TYR A 235 -18.37 -0.77 3.38
C TYR A 235 -17.77 -0.92 1.99
N PHE A 236 -17.63 0.19 1.27
CA PHE A 236 -16.95 0.27 -0.01
C PHE A 236 -16.12 1.55 -0.02
N ARG A 237 -14.80 1.44 -0.20
CA ARG A 237 -13.83 2.53 -0.20
C ARG A 237 -13.06 2.50 -1.51
N VAL A 238 -12.75 3.66 -2.06
CA VAL A 238 -11.97 3.78 -3.29
C VAL A 238 -10.87 4.83 -3.16
N ALA A 239 -9.75 4.58 -3.82
CA ALA A 239 -8.78 5.61 -4.19
C ALA A 239 -9.07 6.01 -5.64
N LEU A 240 -9.04 7.31 -5.95
CA LEU A 240 -9.50 7.85 -7.24
C LEU A 240 -8.50 8.82 -7.85
N HIS A 241 -8.09 8.58 -9.09
CA HIS A 241 -7.43 9.60 -9.89
C HIS A 241 -8.48 10.35 -10.73
N GLY A 242 -8.98 11.46 -10.19
CA GLY A 242 -10.16 12.13 -10.75
C GLY A 242 -11.42 11.29 -10.53
N ASP A 243 -12.02 10.78 -11.61
CA ASP A 243 -13.17 9.86 -11.56
C ASP A 243 -12.75 8.38 -11.76
N GLN A 244 -11.51 8.14 -12.20
CA GLN A 244 -10.99 6.80 -12.45
C GLN A 244 -10.68 6.09 -11.13
N ILE A 245 -11.23 4.88 -10.93
CA ILE A 245 -10.95 4.08 -9.73
C ILE A 245 -9.55 3.49 -9.84
N VAL A 246 -8.71 3.72 -8.84
CA VAL A 246 -7.33 3.23 -8.78
C VAL A 246 -7.21 2.00 -7.89
N SER A 247 -7.93 1.98 -6.78
CA SER A 247 -8.14 0.78 -5.97
C SER A 247 -9.50 0.81 -5.34
N ALA A 248 -10.10 -0.36 -5.13
CA ALA A 248 -11.35 -0.51 -4.40
C ALA A 248 -11.15 -1.47 -3.23
N GLN A 249 -11.71 -1.13 -2.08
CA GLN A 249 -11.72 -1.95 -0.88
C GLN A 249 -13.14 -2.10 -0.37
N PHE A 250 -13.56 -3.31 -0.04
CA PHE A 250 -14.88 -3.55 0.53
C PHE A 250 -14.89 -4.78 1.41
N GLY A 251 -15.80 -4.77 2.39
CA GLY A 251 -15.96 -5.84 3.34
C GLY A 251 -17.25 -6.61 3.13
N VAL A 252 -17.17 -7.95 3.05
CA VAL A 252 -18.32 -8.85 2.86
C VAL A 252 -18.35 -9.95 3.92
N GLY A 253 -19.53 -10.29 4.40
CA GLY A 253 -19.73 -11.39 5.35
C GLY A 253 -20.04 -12.70 4.62
N SER A 254 -19.57 -13.83 5.14
CA SER A 254 -19.99 -15.17 4.70
C SER A 254 -20.46 -15.98 5.91
N LEU A 255 -21.60 -16.64 5.73
CA LEU A 255 -22.11 -17.64 6.66
C LEU A 255 -22.25 -18.96 5.89
N ILE A 256 -21.49 -19.97 6.30
CA ILE A 256 -21.58 -21.33 5.79
C ILE A 256 -22.29 -22.15 6.85
N LYS A 257 -23.48 -22.66 6.52
CA LYS A 257 -24.24 -23.58 7.38
C LYS A 257 -24.38 -24.93 6.72
N SER A 258 -23.92 -25.99 7.37
CA SER A 258 -23.92 -27.37 6.82
C SER A 258 -23.28 -27.45 5.42
N GLY A 259 -22.13 -26.78 5.24
CA GLY A 259 -21.39 -26.74 3.97
C GLY A 259 -22.01 -25.88 2.86
N ARG A 260 -23.09 -25.12 3.14
CA ARG A 260 -23.74 -24.21 2.16
C ARG A 260 -23.56 -22.75 2.56
N GLN A 261 -23.02 -21.96 1.64
CA GLN A 261 -22.97 -20.50 1.74
C GLN A 261 -24.39 -19.93 1.67
N ARG A 262 -24.75 -19.08 2.64
CA ARG A 262 -26.10 -18.51 2.78
C ARG A 262 -26.26 -17.13 2.17
N HIS A 263 -25.17 -16.37 2.06
CA HIS A 263 -25.15 -15.04 1.47
C HIS A 263 -24.19 -15.04 0.28
N LEU A 264 -24.73 -14.79 -0.92
CA LEU A 264 -23.93 -14.68 -2.14
C LEU A 264 -23.44 -13.25 -2.34
N LEU A 265 -22.39 -13.04 -3.13
CA LEU A 265 -21.91 -11.70 -3.46
C LEU A 265 -22.94 -10.89 -4.23
N SER A 266 -23.81 -11.55 -4.98
CA SER A 266 -24.91 -10.92 -5.72
C SER A 266 -25.97 -10.28 -4.82
N GLU A 267 -26.00 -10.58 -3.51
CA GLU A 267 -26.87 -9.86 -2.56
C GLU A 267 -26.30 -8.49 -2.16
N GLU A 268 -24.99 -8.30 -2.26
CA GLU A 268 -24.31 -7.03 -1.99
C GLU A 268 -24.10 -6.22 -3.29
N PHE A 269 -23.85 -6.92 -4.39
CA PHE A 269 -23.65 -6.35 -5.73
C PHE A 269 -24.61 -7.00 -6.73
N PRO A 270 -25.88 -6.52 -6.83
CA PRO A 270 -26.92 -7.15 -7.64
C PRO A 270 -26.57 -7.28 -9.13
N HIS A 271 -25.80 -6.32 -9.66
CA HIS A 271 -25.34 -6.31 -11.05
C HIS A 271 -23.86 -6.76 -11.19
N GLY A 272 -23.30 -7.32 -10.11
CA GLY A 272 -21.89 -7.70 -10.01
C GLY A 272 -20.97 -6.51 -9.68
N LEU A 273 -19.67 -6.76 -9.70
CA LEU A 273 -18.63 -5.77 -9.38
C LEU A 273 -18.44 -4.80 -10.55
N THR A 274 -19.39 -3.88 -10.75
CA THR A 274 -19.43 -3.01 -11.94
C THR A 274 -18.37 -1.92 -11.96
N PHE A 275 -17.77 -1.63 -10.81
CA PHE A 275 -16.53 -0.86 -10.70
C PHE A 275 -15.31 -1.54 -11.35
N LEU A 276 -15.45 -2.80 -11.78
CA LEU A 276 -14.46 -3.53 -12.57
C LEU A 276 -14.85 -3.59 -14.05
N THR A 277 -13.83 -3.58 -14.90
CA THR A 277 -13.99 -3.83 -16.34
C THR A 277 -14.48 -5.25 -16.61
N GLU A 278 -15.11 -5.47 -17.77
CA GLU A 278 -15.63 -6.80 -18.14
C GLU A 278 -14.55 -7.90 -18.16
N ALA A 279 -13.33 -7.56 -18.58
CA ALA A 279 -12.21 -8.48 -18.67
C ALA A 279 -11.84 -9.10 -17.31
N VAL A 280 -12.03 -8.34 -16.23
CA VAL A 280 -11.57 -8.69 -14.88
C VAL A 280 -12.72 -9.09 -13.96
N ARG A 281 -13.92 -8.55 -14.19
CA ARG A 281 -15.10 -8.71 -13.32
C ARG A 281 -15.40 -10.16 -12.95
N ARG A 282 -15.54 -11.05 -13.95
CA ARG A 282 -15.89 -12.46 -13.70
C ARG A 282 -14.78 -13.22 -12.96
N PRO A 283 -13.51 -13.23 -13.42
CA PRO A 283 -12.42 -13.90 -12.71
C PRO A 283 -12.27 -13.46 -11.24
N VAL A 284 -12.42 -12.16 -10.97
CA VAL A 284 -12.32 -11.63 -9.60
C VAL A 284 -13.50 -12.07 -8.74
N THR A 285 -14.73 -11.98 -9.25
CA THR A 285 -15.92 -12.51 -8.56
C THR A 285 -15.77 -13.99 -8.23
N GLU A 286 -15.29 -14.80 -9.19
CA GLU A 286 -15.08 -16.24 -8.97
C GLU A 286 -14.04 -16.53 -7.88
N ARG A 287 -12.94 -15.76 -7.85
CA ARG A 287 -11.93 -15.86 -6.78
C ARG A 287 -12.50 -15.47 -5.43
N ILE A 288 -13.25 -14.38 -5.34
CA ILE A 288 -13.90 -13.94 -4.09
C ILE A 288 -14.83 -15.03 -3.58
N GLU A 289 -15.69 -15.57 -4.44
CA GLU A 289 -16.61 -16.63 -4.07
C GLU A 289 -15.88 -17.94 -3.69
N GLN A 290 -14.73 -18.23 -4.30
CA GLN A 290 -13.89 -19.34 -3.87
C GLN A 290 -13.41 -19.14 -2.42
N SER A 291 -12.85 -17.97 -2.10
CA SER A 291 -12.42 -17.62 -0.74
C SER A 291 -13.58 -17.63 0.26
N ARG A 292 -14.76 -17.14 -0.13
CA ARG A 292 -15.97 -17.16 0.70
C ARG A 292 -16.46 -18.56 1.01
N ARG A 293 -16.35 -19.49 0.07
CA ARG A 293 -16.69 -20.91 0.27
C ARG A 293 -15.67 -21.67 1.12
N SER A 294 -14.38 -21.37 0.99
CA SER A 294 -13.32 -22.04 1.76
C SER A 294 -13.01 -21.39 3.10
N GLY A 295 -13.48 -20.16 3.32
CA GLY A 295 -13.10 -19.38 4.49
C GLY A 295 -11.66 -18.89 4.45
N THR A 296 -10.96 -18.90 3.32
CA THR A 296 -9.50 -18.67 3.26
C THR A 296 -9.14 -17.32 2.67
N SER A 297 -8.08 -16.71 3.20
CA SER A 297 -7.43 -15.56 2.58
C SER A 297 -6.86 -15.88 1.20
N PHE A 298 -6.60 -14.84 0.42
CA PHE A 298 -5.91 -14.90 -0.87
C PHE A 298 -5.08 -13.62 -1.09
N ALA A 299 -3.90 -13.75 -1.68
CA ALA A 299 -3.15 -12.62 -2.21
C ALA A 299 -2.55 -13.05 -3.55
N GLY A 300 -2.86 -12.34 -4.63
CA GLY A 300 -2.37 -12.73 -5.95
C GLY A 300 -2.86 -11.83 -7.08
N VAL A 301 -2.35 -12.11 -8.29
CA VAL A 301 -2.85 -11.50 -9.53
C VAL A 301 -3.99 -12.36 -10.10
N VAL A 302 -5.11 -11.73 -10.41
CA VAL A 302 -6.29 -12.36 -11.06
C VAL A 302 -6.64 -11.56 -12.30
N ALA A 303 -6.57 -12.18 -13.49
CA ALA A 303 -6.87 -11.53 -14.76
C ALA A 303 -6.15 -10.17 -14.97
N GLY A 304 -4.92 -10.03 -14.45
CA GLY A 304 -4.15 -8.79 -14.59
C GLY A 304 -4.52 -7.69 -13.59
N THR A 305 -5.18 -8.00 -12.48
CA THR A 305 -5.29 -7.09 -11.33
C THR A 305 -4.82 -7.75 -10.04
N VAL A 306 -4.30 -6.96 -9.10
CA VAL A 306 -4.02 -7.43 -7.75
C VAL A 306 -5.34 -7.64 -7.01
N VAL A 307 -5.50 -8.80 -6.38
CA VAL A 307 -6.62 -9.10 -5.50
C VAL A 307 -6.07 -9.61 -4.17
N ILE A 308 -6.43 -8.91 -3.10
CA ILE A 308 -6.17 -9.28 -1.72
C ILE A 308 -7.50 -9.59 -1.05
N ILE A 309 -7.56 -10.71 -0.35
CA ILE A 309 -8.72 -11.14 0.42
C ILE A 309 -8.20 -11.57 1.78
N ASP A 310 -8.55 -10.81 2.81
CA ASP A 310 -8.22 -11.15 4.19
C ASP A 310 -9.44 -11.72 4.89
N ALA A 311 -9.41 -13.03 5.14
CA ALA A 311 -10.45 -13.73 5.87
C ALA A 311 -10.18 -13.68 7.37
N ARG A 312 -11.19 -13.24 8.13
CA ARG A 312 -11.26 -13.31 9.60
C ARG A 312 -12.35 -14.29 9.98
N ARG A 313 -11.99 -15.38 10.64
CA ARG A 313 -12.95 -16.46 10.97
C ARG A 313 -13.51 -16.27 12.36
N GLY A 314 -14.83 -16.31 12.46
CA GLY A 314 -15.53 -16.50 13.73
C GLY A 314 -15.80 -17.99 13.95
N VAL A 315 -15.59 -18.45 15.19
CA VAL A 315 -16.00 -19.80 15.59
C VAL A 315 -17.53 -19.83 15.72
N VAL A 316 -18.17 -20.80 15.05
CA VAL A 316 -19.57 -21.17 15.26
C VAL A 316 -19.60 -22.64 15.66
N ASP A 317 -20.60 -23.05 16.45
CA ASP A 317 -20.74 -24.44 16.89
C ASP A 317 -20.80 -25.44 15.72
N GLY A 318 -20.08 -26.56 15.83
CA GLY A 318 -20.08 -27.63 14.83
C GLY A 318 -19.24 -27.33 13.58
N ASP A 319 -19.75 -27.70 12.40
CA ASP A 319 -19.10 -27.49 11.09
C ASP A 319 -19.49 -26.14 10.42
N ASP A 320 -20.20 -25.28 11.14
CA ASP A 320 -20.64 -23.98 10.61
C ASP A 320 -19.48 -22.96 10.68
N LEU A 321 -19.34 -22.14 9.64
CA LEU A 321 -18.30 -21.11 9.56
C LEU A 321 -18.94 -19.74 9.36
N VAL A 322 -18.57 -18.77 10.20
CA VAL A 322 -18.73 -17.35 9.90
C VAL A 322 -17.37 -16.79 9.54
N ALA A 323 -17.27 -16.13 8.41
CA ALA A 323 -16.04 -15.45 8.01
C ALA A 323 -16.38 -14.06 7.47
N TYR A 324 -15.65 -13.06 7.94
CA TYR A 324 -15.64 -11.73 7.33
C TYR A 324 -14.46 -11.63 6.39
N PHE A 325 -14.67 -11.06 5.21
CA PHE A 325 -13.65 -10.90 4.19
C PHE A 325 -13.46 -9.42 3.91
N ASP A 326 -12.25 -8.94 4.16
CA ASP A 326 -11.80 -7.63 3.70
C ASP A 326 -11.13 -7.83 2.33
N ILE A 327 -11.67 -7.20 1.29
CA ILE A 327 -11.26 -7.41 -0.10
C ILE A 327 -10.69 -6.11 -0.64
N GLN A 328 -9.47 -6.15 -1.16
CA GLN A 328 -8.84 -5.07 -1.92
C GLN A 328 -8.60 -5.52 -3.36
N ILE A 329 -8.99 -4.69 -4.32
CA ILE A 329 -8.72 -4.87 -5.75
C ILE A 329 -7.94 -3.68 -6.28
N GLY A 330 -6.91 -3.98 -7.06
CA GLY A 330 -5.89 -3.00 -7.43
C GLY A 330 -4.92 -2.75 -6.28
N ALA A 331 -3.91 -1.93 -6.57
CA ALA A 331 -2.94 -1.48 -5.58
C ALA A 331 -2.94 0.06 -5.56
N PRO A 332 -3.18 0.69 -4.40
CA PRO A 332 -2.94 2.11 -4.27
C PRO A 332 -1.43 2.34 -4.37
N LEU A 333 -1.01 3.20 -5.30
CA LEU A 333 0.28 3.88 -5.13
C LEU A 333 0.05 5.03 -4.14
N THR A 334 1.10 5.53 -3.49
CA THR A 334 1.03 6.74 -2.66
C THR A 334 0.12 7.79 -3.29
N ALA A 335 -0.83 8.28 -2.49
CA ALA A 335 -1.94 9.19 -2.82
C ALA A 335 -2.28 9.29 -4.31
N THR A 336 -3.15 8.38 -4.76
CA THR A 336 -3.91 8.53 -6.00
C THR A 336 -5.31 9.03 -5.68
#